data_AF-A0A655S8I3-F1
#
_entry.id   AF-A0A655S8I3-F1
#
_cell.length_a   1.000
_cell.length_b   1.000
_cell.length_c   1.000
_cell.angle_alpha   90.00
_cell.angle_beta   90.00
_cell.angle_gamma   90.00
#
_symmetry.space_group_name_H-M   'P 1'
#
loop_
_entity.id
_entity.type
_entity.pdbx_description
1 polymer ?
#
loop_
_entity_poly.entity_id
_entity_poly.type
_entity_poly.pdbx_seq_one_letter_code
_entity_poly.pdbx_strand_id
1 'polypeptide(L)'
;MGILLTTQYGEVVLSRHAVDRWRQRTERSLPELVAAVATARRPSKRELRKIQQRDGFQPKRILECEHAYFIIENQVIVTVYHKKKEINHA
;
A
#
# COMPACT_ATOMS: atom_id res chain seq x y z
N MET A 1 -4.86 19.03 1.04
CA MET A 1 -3.76 18.91 0.06
C MET A 1 -3.03 17.60 0.29
N GLY A 2 -2.66 16.91 -0.78
CA GLY A 2 -1.89 15.67 -0.74
C GLY A 2 -0.53 15.83 -1.44
N ILE A 3 0.34 14.85 -1.31
CA ILE A 3 1.67 14.85 -1.94
C ILE A 3 1.58 14.12 -3.27
N LEU A 4 1.95 14.74 -4.38
CA LEU A 4 2.01 14.06 -5.68
C LEU A 4 3.26 13.17 -5.73
N LEU A 5 3.07 11.90 -6.03
CA LEU A 5 4.12 10.88 -6.13
C LEU A 5 4.05 10.16 -7.46
N THR A 6 5.21 9.79 -7.98
CA THR A 6 5.32 8.98 -9.19
C THR A 6 5.47 7.50 -8.82
N THR A 7 4.65 6.65 -9.41
CA THR A 7 4.78 5.19 -9.34
C THR A 7 5.22 4.64 -10.69
N GLN A 8 5.55 3.34 -10.75
CA GLN A 8 5.79 2.62 -12.01
C GLN A 8 4.58 2.62 -12.96
N TYR A 9 3.39 2.97 -12.46
CA TYR A 9 2.13 2.93 -13.21
C TYR A 9 1.54 4.32 -13.45
N GLY A 10 2.28 5.38 -13.16
CA GLY A 10 1.86 6.77 -13.27
C GLY A 10 1.77 7.50 -11.93
N GLU A 11 1.23 8.70 -11.98
CA GLU A 11 1.15 9.58 -10.81
C GLU A 11 0.01 9.19 -9.87
N VAL A 12 0.26 9.36 -8.57
CA VAL A 12 -0.72 9.19 -7.51
C VAL A 12 -0.58 10.28 -6.47
N VAL A 13 -1.69 10.69 -5.88
CA VAL A 13 -1.71 11.65 -4.77
C VAL A 13 -1.75 10.89 -3.46
N LEU A 14 -0.82 11.18 -2.56
CA LEU A 14 -0.81 10.63 -1.21
C LEU A 14 -1.65 11.49 -0.28
N SER A 15 -2.72 10.91 0.28
CA SER A 15 -3.56 11.60 1.27
C SER A 15 -2.84 11.73 2.62
N ARG A 16 -3.18 12.76 3.41
CA ARG A 16 -2.69 12.91 4.78
C ARG A 16 -3.03 11.70 5.64
N HIS A 17 -4.24 11.16 5.48
CA HIS A 17 -4.66 9.94 6.19
C HIS A 17 -3.74 8.76 5.88
N ALA A 18 -3.35 8.55 4.62
CA ALA A 18 -2.42 7.49 4.25
C ALA A 18 -1.02 7.68 4.90
N VAL A 19 -0.52 8.91 5.01
CA VAL A 19 0.72 9.21 5.72
C VAL A 19 0.64 8.83 7.19
N ASP A 20 -0.44 9.25 7.86
CA ASP A 20 -0.65 8.95 9.28
C ASP A 20 -0.74 7.44 9.52
N ARG A 21 -1.45 6.72 8.64
CA ARG A 21 -1.60 5.27 8.70
C ARG A 21 -0.28 4.54 8.45
N TRP A 22 0.54 5.00 7.49
CA TRP A 22 1.86 4.43 7.28
C TRP A 22 2.70 4.51 8.55
N ARG A 23 2.80 5.70 9.15
CA ARG A 23 3.59 5.92 10.37
C ARG A 23 3.07 5.08 11.53
N GLN A 24 1.76 5.02 11.74
CA GLN A 24 1.15 4.20 12.79
C GLN A 24 1.34 2.69 12.62
N ARG A 25 1.47 2.22 11.37
CA ARG A 25 1.43 0.78 11.06
C ARG A 25 2.78 0.17 10.78
N THR A 26 3.73 0.98 10.35
CA THR A 26 5.08 0.52 9.97
C THR A 26 6.16 1.15 10.84
N GLU A 27 5.82 2.19 11.62
CA GLU A 27 6.77 3.02 12.39
C GLU A 27 7.84 3.71 11.52
N ARG A 28 7.64 3.71 10.20
CA ARG A 28 8.56 4.28 9.23
C ARG A 28 8.24 5.74 8.93
N SER A 29 9.28 6.43 8.48
CA SER A 29 9.27 7.84 8.13
C SER A 29 8.55 8.13 6.80
N LEU A 30 8.28 9.41 6.53
CA LEU A 30 7.70 9.86 5.26
C LEU A 30 8.62 9.60 4.05
N PRO A 31 9.95 9.83 4.11
CA PRO A 31 10.84 9.46 3.00
C PRO A 31 10.78 7.97 2.65
N GLU A 32 10.70 7.09 3.65
CA GLU A 32 10.53 5.65 3.42
C GLU A 32 9.18 5.33 2.76
N LEU A 33 8.11 6.04 3.11
CA LEU A 33 6.82 5.93 2.41
C LEU A 33 6.94 6.31 0.94
N VAL A 34 7.60 7.43 0.64
CA VAL A 34 7.82 7.89 -0.74
C VAL A 34 8.58 6.85 -1.55
N ALA A 35 9.68 6.33 -1.00
CA ALA A 35 10.46 5.27 -1.64
C ALA A 35 9.64 3.99 -1.83
N ALA A 36 8.85 3.59 -0.83
CA ALA A 36 7.99 2.43 -0.89
C ALA A 36 6.90 2.56 -1.96
N VAL A 37 6.30 3.74 -2.13
CA VAL A 37 5.29 4.01 -3.16
C VAL A 37 5.92 4.01 -4.56
N ALA A 38 7.11 4.60 -4.73
CA ALA A 38 7.83 4.63 -6.01
C ALA A 38 8.18 3.22 -6.51
N THR A 39 8.47 2.31 -5.59
CA THR A 39 8.83 0.91 -5.86
C THR A 39 7.68 -0.07 -5.73
N ALA A 40 6.47 0.40 -5.41
CA ALA A 40 5.33 -0.45 -5.19
C ALA A 40 4.86 -1.11 -6.48
N ARG A 41 4.54 -2.41 -6.39
CA ARG A 41 4.05 -3.20 -7.53
C ARG A 41 2.56 -3.50 -7.41
N ARG A 42 1.90 -3.78 -8.53
CA ARG A 42 0.55 -4.33 -8.52
C ARG A 42 0.60 -5.83 -8.16
N PRO A 43 -0.14 -6.31 -7.17
CA PRO A 43 -0.23 -7.74 -6.89
C PRO A 43 -0.91 -8.50 -8.04
N SER A 44 -0.47 -9.73 -8.28
CA SER A 44 -1.07 -10.65 -9.24
C SER A 44 -2.48 -11.09 -8.80
N LYS A 45 -3.29 -11.64 -9.73
CA LYS A 45 -4.62 -12.18 -9.40
C LYS A 45 -4.59 -13.22 -8.28
N ARG A 46 -3.54 -14.05 -8.22
CA ARG A 46 -3.38 -15.08 -7.18
C ARG A 46 -3.06 -14.45 -5.82
N GLU A 47 -2.17 -13.46 -5.79
CA GLU A 47 -1.84 -12.71 -4.57
C GLU A 47 -3.06 -11.93 -4.05
N LEU A 48 -3.81 -11.27 -4.93
CA LEU A 48 -5.06 -10.59 -4.57
C LEU A 48 -6.07 -11.53 -3.91
N ARG A 49 -6.25 -12.74 -4.44
CA ARG A 49 -7.12 -13.76 -3.84
C ARG A 49 -6.67 -14.15 -2.43
N LYS A 50 -5.36 -14.34 -2.22
CA LYS A 50 -4.80 -14.62 -0.89
C LYS A 50 -5.07 -13.47 0.09
N ILE A 51 -4.85 -12.23 -0.34
CA ILE A 51 -5.09 -11.03 0.47
C ILE A 51 -6.57 -10.95 0.88
N GLN A 52 -7.49 -11.16 -0.07
CA GLN A 52 -8.92 -11.15 0.20
C GLN A 52 -9.33 -12.24 1.21
N GLN A 53 -8.80 -13.45 1.08
CA GLN A 53 -9.07 -14.55 2.00
C GLN A 53 -8.53 -14.29 3.41
N ARG A 54 -7.33 -13.69 3.51
CA ARG A 54 -6.64 -13.49 4.79
C ARG A 54 -7.13 -12.27 5.56
N ASP A 55 -7.23 -11.13 4.87
CA ASP A 55 -7.44 -9.84 5.49
C ASP A 55 -8.90 -9.35 5.36
N GLY A 56 -9.76 -10.10 4.65
CA GLY A 56 -11.21 -9.88 4.59
C GLY A 56 -11.67 -8.65 3.80
N PHE A 57 -10.74 -7.81 3.31
CA PHE A 57 -11.07 -6.62 2.53
C PHE A 57 -10.90 -6.87 1.02
N GLN A 58 -11.75 -6.26 0.20
CA GLN A 58 -11.82 -6.45 -1.26
C GLN A 58 -11.45 -5.16 -2.02
N PRO A 59 -10.18 -4.78 -2.07
CA PRO A 59 -9.80 -3.54 -2.71
C PRO A 59 -9.75 -3.73 -4.23
N LYS A 60 -10.36 -2.81 -4.98
CA LYS A 60 -10.37 -2.87 -6.46
C LYS A 60 -9.02 -2.51 -7.08
N ARG A 61 -8.25 -1.64 -6.43
CA ARG A 61 -6.93 -1.18 -6.89
C ARG A 61 -5.98 -1.03 -5.71
N ILE A 62 -4.94 -1.86 -5.70
CA ILE A 62 -3.86 -1.76 -4.71
C ILE A 62 -2.49 -1.81 -5.37
N LEU A 63 -1.55 -1.17 -4.71
CA LEU A 63 -0.12 -1.43 -4.86
C LEU A 63 0.40 -2.04 -3.56
N GLU A 64 1.47 -2.82 -3.66
CA GLU A 64 2.12 -3.41 -2.50
C GLU A 64 3.61 -3.12 -2.51
N CYS A 65 4.17 -2.99 -1.31
CA CYS A 65 5.60 -3.07 -1.06
C CYS A 65 5.87 -4.23 -0.08
N GLU A 66 7.11 -4.34 0.39
CA GLU A 66 7.49 -5.34 1.40
C GLU A 66 6.67 -5.20 2.69
N HIS A 67 6.35 -3.96 3.09
CA HIS A 67 5.80 -3.67 4.42
C HIS A 67 4.28 -3.41 4.43
N ALA A 68 3.69 -3.03 3.30
CA ALA A 68 2.31 -2.53 3.29
C ALA A 68 1.58 -2.74 1.97
N TYR A 69 0.24 -2.63 2.05
CA TYR A 69 -0.67 -2.47 0.92
C TYR A 69 -1.19 -1.03 0.88
N PHE A 70 -1.07 -0.39 -0.28
CA PHE A 70 -1.57 0.94 -0.57
C PHE A 70 -2.91 0.83 -1.32
N ILE A 71 -3.97 1.41 -0.75
CA ILE A 71 -5.30 1.42 -1.39
C ILE A 71 -5.44 2.65 -2.25
N ILE A 72 -5.82 2.46 -3.51
CA ILE A 72 -5.90 3.55 -4.49
C ILE A 72 -7.34 3.74 -4.94
N GLU A 73 -7.84 4.96 -4.81
CA GLU A 73 -9.12 5.40 -5.35
C GLU A 73 -8.91 6.70 -6.12
N ASN A 74 -9.35 6.75 -7.39
CA ASN A 74 -9.22 7.94 -8.24
C ASN A 74 -7.80 8.55 -8.26
N GLN A 75 -6.77 7.68 -8.39
CA GLN A 75 -5.34 8.06 -8.34
C GLN A 75 -4.88 8.62 -6.99
N VAL A 76 -5.67 8.49 -5.93
CA VAL A 76 -5.30 8.89 -4.56
C VAL A 76 -5.00 7.63 -3.74
N ILE A 77 -3.85 7.59 -3.07
CA ILE A 77 -3.59 6.64 -1.99
C ILE A 77 -4.41 7.09 -0.78
N VAL A 78 -5.54 6.42 -0.56
CA VAL A 78 -6.51 6.77 0.48
C VAL A 78 -6.16 6.18 1.84
N THR A 79 -5.57 4.98 1.87
CA THR A 79 -5.17 4.35 3.12
C THR A 79 -4.05 3.33 2.93
N VAL A 80 -3.44 2.93 4.05
CA VAL A 80 -2.31 2.00 4.12
C VAL A 80 -2.64 0.89 5.11
N TYR A 81 -2.47 -0.35 4.67
CA TYR A 81 -2.59 -1.54 5.53
C TYR A 81 -1.23 -2.18 5.71
N HIS A 82 -0.89 -2.56 6.95
CA HIS A 82 0.32 -3.32 7.22
C HIS A 82 0.23 -4.69 6.56
N LYS A 83 1.26 -5.08 5.83
CA LYS A 83 1.38 -6.42 5.28
C LYS A 83 1.86 -7.34 6.40
N LYS A 84 0.94 -8.08 7.01
CA LYS A 84 1.32 -9.16 7.94
C LYS A 84 2.23 -10.13 7.17
N LYS A 85 3.45 -10.40 7.68
CA LYS A 85 4.28 -11.49 7.14
C LYS A 85 3.46 -12.78 7.27
N GLU A 86 3.37 -13.56 6.18
CA GLU A 86 2.94 -14.94 6.31
C GLU A 86 3.97 -15.60 7.24
N ILE A 87 3.57 -15.94 8.47
CA ILE A 87 4.36 -16.81 9.33
C ILE A 87 4.28 -18.17 8.65
N ASN A 88 5.21 -18.46 7.74
CA ASN A 88 5.41 -19.82 7.26
C ASN A 88 5.76 -20.65 8.50
N HIS A 89 4.79 -21.41 9.02
CA HIS A 89 5.11 -22.59 9.80
C HIS A 89 5.72 -23.57 8.81
N ALA A 90 7.05 -23.53 8.71
CA ALA A 90 7.84 -24.60 8.12
C ALA A 90 7.77 -25.83 9.03
#